data_AF-X1PY93-F1
#
_entry.id   AF-X1PY93-F1
#
_cell.length_a   1.000
_cell.length_b   1.000
_cell.length_c   1.000
_cell.angle_alpha   90.00
_cell.angle_beta   90.00
_cell.angle_gamma   90.00
#
_symmetry.space_group_name_H-M   'P 1'
#
loop_
_entity.id
_entity.type
_entity.pdbx_description
1 polymer ?
#
loop_
_entity_poly.entity_id
_entity_poly.type
_entity_poly.pdbx_seq_one_letter_code
_entity_poly.pdbx_strand_id
1 'polypeptide(L)'
;HKNLEKYRKYQQLLADPRKITDKEAEGIISQGKAVVMINCSLHASEIGACQMSMELAYDLASKNDKNTKEILDNVVLLLVPMHNPDGIQLVVDWYKKNLGTKYEGLRMPWLYHKYVGHDNNRDWYMFTQVESRLTIKVHNAWHPQAILDMHQMGGRGARIFVPPFVDPYEPNIDPILRQQVAMMGTFIASEMTAEGKAGVIHSNRYDAWTPARAYHHYHGGIRILTEVASIKLATPITVKFEDLAAYVKEPSVKM
;
A
#
# COMPACT_ATOMS: atom_id res chain seq x y z
N HIS A 1 4.23 -22.34 -10.99
CA HIS A 1 5.26 -22.72 -9.99
C HIS A 1 4.81 -23.97 -9.23
N LYS A 2 5.62 -25.04 -9.19
CA LYS A 2 5.21 -26.35 -8.62
C LYS A 2 4.87 -26.33 -7.11
N ASN A 3 5.28 -25.30 -6.37
CA ASN A 3 5.16 -25.24 -4.90
C ASN A 3 4.14 -24.22 -4.36
N LEU A 4 3.40 -23.48 -5.21
CA LEU A 4 2.49 -22.43 -4.72
C LEU A 4 1.40 -22.99 -3.78
N GLU A 5 0.84 -24.15 -4.10
CA GLU A 5 -0.16 -24.81 -3.26
C GLU A 5 0.39 -25.23 -1.89
N LYS A 6 1.66 -25.66 -1.85
CA LYS A 6 2.36 -25.96 -0.60
C LYS A 6 2.45 -24.71 0.28
N TYR A 7 2.92 -23.59 -0.28
CA TYR A 7 3.03 -22.33 0.47
C TYR A 7 1.67 -21.78 0.89
N ARG A 8 0.65 -21.89 0.04
CA ARG A 8 -0.71 -21.51 0.40
C ARG A 8 -1.23 -22.32 1.59
N LYS A 9 -1.01 -23.63 1.60
CA LYS A 9 -1.36 -24.49 2.74
C LYS A 9 -0.60 -24.10 4.02
N TYR A 10 0.68 -23.77 3.91
CA TYR A 10 1.47 -23.26 5.04
C TYR A 10 0.84 -22.00 5.64
N GLN A 11 0.43 -21.05 4.81
CA GLN A 11 -0.24 -19.84 5.27
C GLN A 11 -1.56 -20.13 5.99
N GLN A 12 -2.37 -21.04 5.45
CA GLN A 12 -3.63 -21.45 6.09
C GLN A 12 -3.43 -22.11 7.46
N LEU A 13 -2.32 -22.82 7.66
CA LEU A 13 -1.98 -23.42 8.95
C LEU A 13 -1.46 -22.37 9.95
N LEU A 14 -0.59 -21.45 9.49
CA LEU A 14 -0.07 -20.37 10.35
C LEU A 14 -1.16 -19.37 10.76
N ALA A 15 -2.13 -19.11 9.88
CA ALA A 15 -3.25 -18.19 10.16
C ALA A 15 -4.24 -18.75 11.20
N ASP A 16 -4.23 -20.06 11.46
CA ASP A 16 -5.08 -20.71 12.44
C ASP A 16 -4.24 -21.61 13.37
N PRO A 17 -3.54 -21.02 14.36
CA PRO A 17 -2.60 -21.74 15.22
C PRO A 17 -3.26 -22.84 16.06
N ARG A 18 -4.60 -22.89 16.13
CA ARG A 18 -5.34 -23.97 16.80
C ARG A 18 -5.21 -25.32 16.06
N LYS A 19 -4.75 -25.32 14.81
CA LYS A 19 -4.64 -26.50 13.95
C LYS A 19 -3.25 -27.15 13.96
N ILE A 20 -2.26 -26.51 14.58
CA ILE A 20 -0.85 -26.95 14.58
C ILE A 20 -0.22 -26.72 15.95
N THR A 21 0.86 -27.44 16.22
CA THR A 21 1.72 -27.22 17.38
C THR A 21 2.81 -26.19 17.07
N ASP A 22 3.43 -25.61 18.10
CA ASP A 22 4.55 -24.66 17.93
C ASP A 22 5.71 -25.26 17.11
N LYS A 23 6.02 -26.55 17.34
CA LYS A 23 7.05 -27.28 16.58
C LYS A 23 6.70 -27.40 15.10
N GLU A 24 5.43 -27.65 14.77
CA GLU A 24 4.98 -27.68 13.38
C GLU A 24 5.02 -26.27 12.76
N ALA A 25 4.65 -25.23 13.52
CA ALA A 25 4.74 -23.85 13.08
C ALA A 25 6.20 -23.45 12.77
N GLU A 26 7.16 -23.77 13.64
CA GLU A 26 8.60 -23.56 13.39
C GLU A 26 9.08 -24.29 12.13
N GLY A 27 8.64 -25.53 11.93
CA GLY A 27 8.92 -26.31 10.72
C GLY A 27 8.35 -25.65 9.45
N ILE A 28 7.16 -25.05 9.54
CA ILE A 28 6.56 -24.31 8.44
C ILE A 28 7.33 -22.99 8.19
N ILE A 29 7.64 -22.23 9.23
CA ILE A 29 8.34 -20.93 9.14
C ILE A 29 9.71 -21.11 8.48
N SER A 30 10.48 -22.13 8.87
CA SER A 30 11.81 -22.41 8.31
C SER A 30 11.81 -22.84 6.84
N GLN A 31 10.68 -23.33 6.32
CA GLN A 31 10.54 -23.78 4.92
C GLN A 31 9.65 -22.88 4.08
N GLY A 32 8.99 -21.90 4.73
CA GLY A 32 7.99 -21.03 4.15
C GLY A 32 8.61 -19.90 3.33
N LYS A 33 7.73 -19.12 2.72
CA LYS A 33 8.06 -17.84 2.10
C LYS A 33 7.18 -16.77 2.72
N ALA A 34 7.70 -15.56 2.85
CA ALA A 34 6.88 -14.41 3.23
C ALA A 34 5.86 -14.14 2.11
N VAL A 35 4.62 -13.84 2.47
CA VAL A 35 3.59 -13.43 1.53
C VAL A 35 3.37 -11.94 1.69
N VAL A 36 3.63 -11.20 0.62
CA VAL A 36 3.49 -9.74 0.57
C VAL A 36 2.40 -9.40 -0.43
N MET A 37 1.47 -8.55 -0.02
CA MET A 37 0.41 -8.03 -0.87
C MET A 37 0.65 -6.56 -1.16
N ILE A 38 0.53 -6.15 -2.42
CA ILE A 38 0.64 -4.74 -2.83
C ILE A 38 -0.68 -4.34 -3.47
N ASN A 39 -1.33 -3.35 -2.88
CA ASN A 39 -2.57 -2.77 -3.38
C ASN A 39 -2.28 -1.42 -4.03
N CYS A 40 -2.53 -1.34 -5.33
CA CYS A 40 -2.33 -0.12 -6.11
C CYS A 40 -3.67 0.57 -6.42
N SER A 41 -3.70 1.89 -6.23
CA SER A 41 -4.77 2.79 -6.70
C SER A 41 -6.16 2.34 -6.24
N LEU A 42 -6.31 2.20 -4.93
CA LEU A 42 -7.59 1.98 -4.29
C LEU A 42 -8.53 3.17 -4.53
N HIS A 43 -8.04 4.39 -4.29
CA HIS A 43 -8.69 5.60 -4.79
C HIS A 43 -8.35 5.82 -6.26
N ALA A 44 -9.37 5.93 -7.10
CA ALA A 44 -9.19 6.00 -8.55
C ALA A 44 -8.45 7.26 -9.04
N SER A 45 -8.50 8.35 -8.27
CA SER A 45 -7.79 9.59 -8.60
C SER A 45 -6.29 9.55 -8.27
N GLU A 46 -5.81 8.49 -7.65
CA GLU A 46 -4.42 8.30 -7.22
C GLU A 46 -3.71 7.33 -8.19
N ILE A 47 -3.48 7.80 -9.42
CA ILE A 47 -3.12 6.96 -10.56
C ILE A 47 -1.65 6.49 -10.59
N GLY A 48 -0.78 7.05 -9.75
CA GLY A 48 0.65 6.76 -9.80
C GLY A 48 0.97 5.29 -9.51
N ALA A 49 0.28 4.70 -8.53
CA ALA A 49 0.52 3.31 -8.14
C ALA A 49 0.11 2.32 -9.26
N CYS A 50 -1.05 2.50 -9.90
CA CYS A 50 -1.44 1.61 -11.00
C CYS A 50 -0.53 1.74 -12.21
N GLN A 51 -0.03 2.94 -12.51
CA GLN A 51 0.96 3.12 -13.60
C GLN A 51 2.30 2.45 -13.27
N MET A 52 2.76 2.55 -12.02
CA MET A 52 3.99 1.90 -11.56
C MET A 52 3.87 0.37 -11.49
N SER A 53 2.69 -0.18 -11.20
CA SER A 53 2.51 -1.61 -10.92
C SER A 53 3.06 -2.54 -12.01
N MET A 54 2.94 -2.16 -13.29
CA MET A 54 3.46 -2.96 -14.40
C MET A 54 4.97 -2.83 -14.57
N GLU A 55 5.55 -1.68 -14.24
CA GLU A 55 7.00 -1.51 -14.17
C GLU A 55 7.60 -2.39 -13.07
N LEU A 56 6.96 -2.45 -11.91
CA LEU A 56 7.36 -3.37 -10.82
C LEU A 56 7.31 -4.83 -11.28
N ALA A 57 6.22 -5.24 -11.94
CA ALA A 57 6.08 -6.60 -12.46
C ALA A 57 7.16 -6.92 -13.51
N TYR A 58 7.45 -5.98 -14.40
CA TYR A 58 8.50 -6.11 -15.42
C TYR A 58 9.89 -6.23 -14.78
N ASP A 59 10.21 -5.36 -13.82
CA ASP A 59 11.47 -5.37 -13.09
C ASP A 59 11.71 -6.71 -12.40
N LEU A 60 10.72 -7.21 -11.65
CA LEU A 60 10.80 -8.49 -10.97
C LEU A 60 10.91 -9.67 -11.93
N ALA A 61 10.36 -9.57 -13.14
CA ALA A 61 10.43 -10.63 -14.14
C ALA A 61 11.72 -10.62 -14.97
N SER A 62 12.38 -9.48 -15.10
CA SER A 62 13.49 -9.28 -16.05
C SER A 62 14.85 -9.04 -15.39
N LYS A 63 14.90 -8.43 -14.21
CA LYS A 63 16.15 -8.13 -13.51
C LYS A 63 16.75 -9.40 -12.88
N ASN A 64 18.08 -9.40 -12.79
CA ASN A 64 18.87 -10.54 -12.30
C ASN A 64 19.90 -10.13 -11.24
N ASP A 65 19.80 -8.92 -10.71
CA ASP A 65 20.63 -8.43 -9.62
C ASP A 65 20.36 -9.19 -8.31
N LYS A 66 21.27 -9.00 -7.35
CA LYS A 66 21.23 -9.70 -6.06
C LYS A 66 19.92 -9.47 -5.30
N ASN A 67 19.43 -8.23 -5.27
CA ASN A 67 18.26 -7.86 -4.48
C ASN A 67 16.99 -8.45 -5.11
N THR A 68 16.86 -8.36 -6.44
CA THR A 68 15.74 -8.97 -7.16
C THR A 68 15.68 -10.47 -6.92
N LYS A 69 16.81 -11.18 -7.03
CA LYS A 69 16.87 -12.63 -6.77
C LYS A 69 16.50 -12.99 -5.34
N GLU A 70 17.01 -12.23 -4.37
CA GLU A 70 16.68 -12.43 -2.96
C GLU A 70 15.18 -12.27 -2.70
N ILE A 71 14.52 -11.29 -3.33
CA ILE A 71 13.06 -11.12 -3.26
C ILE A 71 12.35 -12.35 -3.86
N LEU A 72 12.70 -12.75 -5.09
CA LEU A 72 12.06 -13.88 -5.78
C LEU A 72 12.26 -15.22 -5.06
N ASP A 73 13.39 -15.38 -4.38
CA ASP A 73 13.72 -16.58 -3.61
C ASP A 73 12.93 -16.66 -2.30
N ASN A 74 12.59 -15.53 -1.67
CA ASN A 74 11.99 -15.52 -0.33
C ASN A 74 10.53 -15.06 -0.25
N VAL A 75 10.01 -14.42 -1.30
CA VAL A 75 8.69 -13.76 -1.28
C VAL A 75 7.72 -14.39 -2.29
N VAL A 76 6.48 -14.58 -1.87
CA VAL A 76 5.32 -14.74 -2.76
C VAL A 76 4.61 -13.38 -2.83
N LEU A 77 4.65 -12.74 -3.99
CA LEU A 77 4.02 -11.45 -4.21
C LEU A 77 2.58 -11.62 -4.70
N LEU A 78 1.63 -10.98 -4.01
CA LEU A 78 0.26 -10.78 -4.44
C LEU A 78 0.12 -9.33 -4.92
N LEU A 79 0.30 -9.10 -6.21
CA LEU A 79 0.17 -7.77 -6.80
C LEU A 79 -1.28 -7.53 -7.25
N VAL A 80 -1.94 -6.56 -6.63
CA VAL A 80 -3.22 -6.00 -7.11
C VAL A 80 -2.87 -4.71 -7.87
N PRO A 81 -2.66 -4.78 -9.20
CA PRO A 81 -2.12 -3.66 -9.97
C PRO A 81 -3.08 -2.48 -10.04
N MET A 82 -4.37 -2.73 -9.85
CA MET A 82 -5.42 -1.74 -9.91
C MET A 82 -6.62 -2.22 -9.10
N HIS A 83 -6.87 -1.58 -7.97
CA HIS A 83 -7.95 -1.99 -7.07
C HIS A 83 -9.31 -1.39 -7.46
N ASN A 84 -9.34 -0.30 -8.26
CA ASN A 84 -10.57 0.37 -8.68
C ASN A 84 -10.58 0.67 -10.18
N PRO A 85 -10.72 -0.37 -11.04
CA PRO A 85 -10.62 -0.21 -12.49
C PRO A 85 -11.71 0.67 -13.09
N ASP A 86 -12.96 0.51 -12.67
CA ASP A 86 -14.09 1.30 -13.17
C ASP A 86 -13.90 2.79 -12.86
N GLY A 87 -13.52 3.12 -11.63
CA GLY A 87 -13.25 4.50 -11.25
C GLY A 87 -12.05 5.08 -11.97
N ILE A 88 -10.99 4.30 -12.18
CA ILE A 88 -9.81 4.76 -12.94
C ILE A 88 -10.18 5.06 -14.38
N GLN A 89 -11.01 4.22 -15.01
CA GLN A 89 -11.49 4.48 -16.37
C GLN A 89 -12.23 5.83 -16.45
N LEU A 90 -13.11 6.13 -15.49
CA LEU A 90 -13.78 7.44 -15.42
C LEU A 90 -12.79 8.61 -15.27
N VAL A 91 -11.76 8.46 -14.44
CA VAL A 91 -10.71 9.47 -14.26
C VAL A 91 -9.91 9.66 -15.55
N VAL A 92 -9.58 8.57 -16.25
CA VAL A 92 -8.86 8.60 -17.54
C VAL A 92 -9.69 9.33 -18.60
N ASP A 93 -10.97 9.01 -18.72
CA ASP A 93 -11.86 9.64 -19.71
C ASP A 93 -12.06 11.13 -19.42
N TRP A 94 -12.24 11.48 -18.14
CA TRP A 94 -12.29 12.86 -17.69
C TRP A 94 -11.00 13.63 -18.03
N TYR A 95 -9.84 13.03 -17.76
CA TYR A 95 -8.55 13.64 -18.06
C TYR A 95 -8.37 13.86 -19.56
N LYS A 96 -8.58 12.80 -20.37
CA LYS A 96 -8.44 12.87 -21.84
C LYS A 96 -9.37 13.91 -22.47
N LYS A 97 -10.62 14.01 -22.00
CA LYS A 97 -11.59 15.00 -22.47
C LYS A 97 -11.13 16.44 -22.24
N ASN A 98 -10.42 16.69 -21.14
CA ASN A 98 -10.05 18.03 -20.70
C ASN A 98 -8.57 18.38 -20.95
N LEU A 99 -7.82 17.49 -21.60
CA LEU A 99 -6.41 17.71 -21.94
C LEU A 99 -6.26 18.98 -22.82
N GLY A 100 -5.33 19.86 -22.46
CA GLY A 100 -5.11 21.15 -23.11
C GLY A 100 -6.14 22.23 -22.77
N THR A 101 -7.12 21.95 -21.91
CA THR A 101 -8.14 22.92 -21.49
C THR A 101 -7.86 23.47 -20.10
N LYS A 102 -8.59 24.51 -19.67
CA LYS A 102 -8.54 25.03 -18.29
C LYS A 102 -8.94 24.01 -17.21
N TYR A 103 -9.54 22.88 -17.59
CA TYR A 103 -9.97 21.82 -16.68
C TYR A 103 -8.98 20.65 -16.60
N GLU A 104 -7.85 20.72 -17.31
CA GLU A 104 -6.83 19.68 -17.30
C GLU A 104 -6.34 19.38 -15.86
N GLY A 105 -6.39 18.09 -15.49
CA GLY A 105 -5.90 17.62 -14.20
C GLY A 105 -6.74 18.05 -12.99
N LEU A 106 -7.90 18.67 -13.19
CA LEU A 106 -8.87 18.93 -12.13
C LEU A 106 -9.63 17.66 -11.74
N ARG A 107 -10.15 17.64 -10.51
CA ARG A 107 -11.01 16.55 -10.05
C ARG A 107 -12.29 16.46 -10.87
N MET A 108 -12.70 15.24 -11.15
CA MET A 108 -13.99 14.93 -11.76
C MET A 108 -15.13 15.38 -10.82
N PRO A 109 -16.21 16.01 -11.33
CA PRO A 109 -17.28 16.55 -10.48
C PRO A 109 -18.32 15.51 -10.04
N TRP A 110 -18.20 14.26 -10.47
CA TRP A 110 -19.03 13.13 -9.99
C TRP A 110 -18.19 12.10 -9.26
N LEU A 111 -18.86 11.24 -8.49
CA LEU A 111 -18.26 10.16 -7.73
C LEU A 111 -18.07 8.93 -8.62
N TYR A 112 -17.03 8.14 -8.34
CA TYR A 112 -16.74 6.91 -9.09
C TYR A 112 -17.34 5.64 -8.47
N HIS A 113 -17.88 5.72 -7.24
CA HIS A 113 -18.65 4.65 -6.61
C HIS A 113 -20.03 5.12 -6.16
N LYS A 114 -21.04 4.26 -6.36
CA LYS A 114 -22.43 4.56 -5.97
C LYS A 114 -22.63 4.62 -4.45
N TYR A 115 -22.02 3.71 -3.70
CA TYR A 115 -22.28 3.54 -2.26
C TYR A 115 -21.19 4.14 -1.36
N VAL A 116 -19.94 4.14 -1.81
CA VAL A 116 -18.78 4.64 -1.03
C VAL A 116 -18.21 5.94 -1.61
N GLY A 117 -18.83 6.49 -2.65
CA GLY A 117 -18.45 7.75 -3.26
C GLY A 117 -17.04 7.72 -3.85
N HIS A 118 -16.07 8.27 -3.12
CA HIS A 118 -14.66 8.32 -3.51
C HIS A 118 -13.72 7.66 -2.49
N ASP A 119 -14.23 7.07 -1.40
CA ASP A 119 -13.39 6.46 -0.36
C ASP A 119 -13.82 5.01 -0.13
N ASN A 120 -13.38 4.15 -1.03
CA ASN A 120 -13.46 2.69 -0.84
C ASN A 120 -12.46 2.20 0.23
N ASN A 121 -11.58 3.07 0.77
CA ASN A 121 -10.69 2.76 1.90
C ASN A 121 -11.42 2.88 3.25
N ARG A 122 -12.76 2.87 3.23
CA ARG A 122 -13.63 2.70 4.41
C ARG A 122 -14.51 1.46 4.32
N ASP A 123 -14.41 0.68 3.24
CA ASP A 123 -15.29 -0.47 3.02
C ASP A 123 -14.75 -1.78 3.62
N TRP A 124 -13.61 -1.74 4.33
CA TRP A 124 -12.91 -2.91 4.89
C TRP A 124 -13.61 -3.60 6.07
N TYR A 125 -14.90 -3.34 6.28
CA TYR A 125 -15.72 -4.00 7.30
C TYR A 125 -17.16 -4.30 6.83
N MET A 126 -17.73 -3.43 5.99
CA MET A 126 -19.06 -3.64 5.42
C MET A 126 -19.03 -4.45 4.12
N PHE A 127 -17.92 -4.40 3.38
CA PHE A 127 -17.72 -5.10 2.11
C PHE A 127 -18.84 -4.87 1.10
N THR A 128 -19.31 -3.63 1.02
CA THR A 128 -20.38 -3.22 0.12
C THR A 128 -19.92 -3.24 -1.34
N GLN A 129 -18.62 -3.01 -1.61
CA GLN A 129 -18.06 -2.97 -2.96
C GLN A 129 -17.61 -4.35 -3.43
N VAL A 130 -17.71 -4.60 -4.75
CA VAL A 130 -17.28 -5.88 -5.34
C VAL A 130 -15.76 -6.02 -5.28
N GLU A 131 -15.04 -4.92 -5.45
CA GLU A 131 -13.59 -4.80 -5.38
C GLU A 131 -13.11 -5.26 -4.01
N SER A 132 -13.67 -4.70 -2.91
CA SER A 132 -13.36 -5.13 -1.55
C SER A 132 -13.60 -6.63 -1.37
N ARG A 133 -14.75 -7.14 -1.83
CA ARG A 133 -15.08 -8.58 -1.74
C ARG A 133 -14.14 -9.48 -2.53
N LEU A 134 -13.61 -9.03 -3.66
CA LEU A 134 -12.64 -9.78 -4.46
C LEU A 134 -11.26 -9.74 -3.81
N THR A 135 -10.84 -8.59 -3.30
CA THR A 135 -9.56 -8.43 -2.60
C THR A 135 -9.51 -9.32 -1.35
N ILE A 136 -10.59 -9.38 -0.55
CA ILE A 136 -10.61 -10.27 0.63
C ILE A 136 -10.57 -11.76 0.26
N LYS A 137 -11.07 -12.16 -0.93
CA LYS A 137 -10.94 -13.56 -1.38
C LYS A 137 -9.48 -13.94 -1.62
N VAL A 138 -8.70 -13.04 -2.22
CA VAL A 138 -7.25 -13.23 -2.41
C VAL A 138 -6.55 -13.19 -1.05
N HIS A 139 -6.87 -12.20 -0.23
CA HIS A 139 -6.32 -12.05 1.12
C HIS A 139 -6.54 -13.31 1.95
N ASN A 140 -7.77 -13.83 2.05
CA ASN A 140 -8.07 -15.00 2.88
C ASN A 140 -7.61 -16.32 2.26
N ALA A 141 -7.33 -16.35 0.96
CA ALA A 141 -6.68 -17.51 0.36
C ALA A 141 -5.20 -17.61 0.79
N TRP A 142 -4.56 -16.49 1.10
CA TRP A 142 -3.10 -16.41 1.29
C TRP A 142 -2.61 -15.87 2.63
N HIS A 143 -3.45 -15.20 3.42
CA HIS A 143 -3.13 -14.54 4.69
C HIS A 143 -1.77 -13.82 4.68
N PRO A 144 -1.62 -12.75 3.88
CA PRO A 144 -0.35 -12.04 3.74
C PRO A 144 0.14 -11.48 5.08
N GLN A 145 1.43 -11.65 5.36
CA GLN A 145 2.07 -11.06 6.56
C GLN A 145 2.21 -9.55 6.44
N ALA A 146 2.48 -9.05 5.23
CA ALA A 146 2.67 -7.63 4.98
C ALA A 146 1.82 -7.17 3.79
N ILE A 147 1.14 -6.05 3.97
CA ILE A 147 0.31 -5.42 2.97
C ILE A 147 0.83 -4.00 2.77
N LEU A 148 1.16 -3.64 1.53
CA LEU A 148 1.51 -2.29 1.15
C LEU A 148 0.32 -1.66 0.41
N ASP A 149 -0.33 -0.70 1.06
CA ASP A 149 -1.37 0.13 0.46
C ASP A 149 -0.77 1.44 -0.05
N MET A 150 -0.75 1.57 -1.38
CA MET A 150 -0.13 2.71 -2.04
C MET A 150 -1.16 3.78 -2.37
N HIS A 151 -0.99 4.95 -1.76
CA HIS A 151 -1.86 6.10 -1.87
C HIS A 151 -1.10 7.36 -2.32
N GLN A 152 -1.85 8.43 -2.58
CA GLN A 152 -1.29 9.75 -2.81
C GLN A 152 -1.94 10.83 -1.94
N MET A 153 -1.13 11.81 -1.54
CA MET A 153 -1.53 12.96 -0.75
C MET A 153 -1.34 14.29 -1.50
N GLY A 154 -1.57 15.42 -0.83
CA GLY A 154 -1.41 16.75 -1.42
C GLY A 154 0.01 17.01 -1.96
N GLY A 155 0.10 17.57 -3.17
CA GLY A 155 1.37 17.73 -3.91
C GLY A 155 2.37 18.72 -3.33
N ARG A 156 1.97 19.60 -2.40
CA ARG A 156 2.86 20.60 -1.73
C ARG A 156 3.44 20.11 -0.40
N GLY A 157 3.09 18.90 0.03
CA GLY A 157 3.50 18.34 1.31
C GLY A 157 4.86 17.63 1.28
N ALA A 158 5.02 16.62 2.13
CA ALA A 158 6.13 15.68 2.00
C ALA A 158 6.10 14.99 0.63
N ARG A 159 7.21 14.38 0.22
CA ARG A 159 7.27 13.62 -1.04
C ARG A 159 6.70 12.22 -0.86
N ILE A 160 6.90 11.63 0.31
CA ILE A 160 6.28 10.37 0.71
C ILE A 160 6.09 10.33 2.23
N PHE A 161 4.97 9.77 2.68
CA PHE A 161 4.81 9.29 4.05
C PHE A 161 4.98 7.78 4.10
N VAL A 162 5.63 7.29 5.17
CA VAL A 162 5.68 5.89 5.58
C VAL A 162 5.36 5.80 7.08
N PRO A 163 4.78 4.70 7.60
CA PRO A 163 4.57 4.55 9.04
C PRO A 163 5.92 4.60 9.80
N PRO A 164 5.95 4.81 11.13
CA PRO A 164 4.88 4.59 12.10
C PRO A 164 3.66 5.53 11.95
N PHE A 165 2.47 5.03 12.29
CA PHE A 165 1.28 5.88 12.44
C PHE A 165 1.33 6.69 13.74
N VAL A 166 0.64 7.82 13.77
CA VAL A 166 0.39 8.57 15.01
C VAL A 166 -0.79 7.99 15.78
N ASP A 167 -0.85 8.28 17.08
CA ASP A 167 -2.02 7.94 17.88
C ASP A 167 -3.27 8.71 17.43
N PRO A 168 -4.47 8.12 17.59
CA PRO A 168 -4.72 6.83 18.24
C PRO A 168 -4.72 5.62 17.28
N TYR A 169 -4.46 4.43 17.83
CA TYR A 169 -4.63 3.14 17.14
C TYR A 169 -5.97 2.49 17.51
N GLU A 170 -6.59 1.83 16.54
CA GLU A 170 -7.83 1.07 16.79
C GLU A 170 -7.58 0.04 17.92
N PRO A 171 -8.42 0.03 18.97
CA PRO A 171 -8.12 -0.68 20.22
C PRO A 171 -8.00 -2.20 20.07
N ASN A 172 -8.63 -2.81 19.07
CA ASN A 172 -8.63 -4.26 18.85
C ASN A 172 -7.46 -4.74 17.99
N ILE A 173 -6.62 -3.85 17.45
CA ILE A 173 -5.38 -4.25 16.77
C ILE A 173 -4.39 -4.77 17.81
N ASP A 174 -3.90 -6.00 17.63
CA ASP A 174 -2.89 -6.60 18.51
C ASP A 174 -1.66 -5.67 18.63
N PRO A 175 -1.20 -5.35 19.86
CA PRO A 175 -0.02 -4.52 20.06
C PRO A 175 1.21 -4.98 19.28
N ILE A 176 1.43 -6.28 19.07
CA ILE A 176 2.60 -6.76 18.31
C ILE A 176 2.56 -6.29 16.86
N LEU A 177 1.38 -6.26 16.24
CA LEU A 177 1.20 -5.77 14.87
C LEU A 177 1.51 -4.28 14.79
N ARG A 178 1.16 -3.49 15.82
CA ARG A 178 1.52 -2.06 15.90
C ARG A 178 3.02 -1.89 15.96
N GLN A 179 3.72 -2.68 16.79
CA GLN A 179 5.17 -2.64 16.89
C GLN A 179 5.86 -3.08 15.58
N GLN A 180 5.35 -4.11 14.91
CA GLN A 180 5.88 -4.57 13.63
C GLN A 180 5.67 -3.55 12.50
N VAL A 181 4.52 -2.86 12.47
CA VAL A 181 4.29 -1.72 11.55
C VAL A 181 5.30 -0.60 11.82
N ALA A 182 5.51 -0.25 13.09
CA ALA A 182 6.48 0.79 13.45
C ALA A 182 7.91 0.41 13.07
N MET A 183 8.32 -0.84 13.34
CA MET A 183 9.63 -1.40 12.97
C MET A 183 9.84 -1.37 11.45
N MET A 184 8.89 -1.92 10.67
CA MET A 184 8.99 -1.98 9.21
C MET A 184 8.97 -0.58 8.60
N GLY A 185 8.09 0.30 9.07
CA GLY A 185 7.99 1.67 8.57
C GLY A 185 9.25 2.50 8.84
N THR A 186 9.81 2.39 10.05
CA THR A 186 11.08 3.04 10.40
C THR A 186 12.24 2.48 9.57
N PHE A 187 12.27 1.17 9.31
CA PHE A 187 13.25 0.56 8.43
C PHE A 187 13.16 1.13 7.00
N ILE A 188 11.96 1.21 6.42
CA ILE A 188 11.74 1.84 5.11
C ILE A 188 12.24 3.30 5.11
N ALA A 189 11.90 4.09 6.14
CA ALA A 189 12.35 5.48 6.25
C ALA A 189 13.88 5.60 6.30
N SER A 190 14.55 4.71 7.05
CA SER A 190 16.00 4.64 7.14
C SER A 190 16.64 4.31 5.79
N GLU A 191 16.14 3.32 5.06
CA GLU A 191 16.65 2.95 3.74
C GLU A 191 16.49 4.11 2.74
N MET A 192 15.32 4.76 2.70
CA MET A 192 15.11 5.92 1.85
C MET A 192 16.05 7.08 2.20
N THR A 193 16.30 7.30 3.48
CA THR A 193 17.25 8.30 3.99
C THR A 193 18.68 7.97 3.56
N ALA A 194 19.10 6.70 3.70
CA ALA A 194 20.43 6.23 3.29
C ALA A 194 20.65 6.34 1.78
N GLU A 195 19.60 6.18 0.98
CA GLU A 195 19.60 6.44 -0.46
C GLU A 195 19.57 7.95 -0.83
N GLY A 196 19.53 8.85 0.15
CA GLY A 196 19.51 10.30 -0.09
C GLY A 196 18.15 10.85 -0.55
N LYS A 197 17.05 10.11 -0.35
CA LYS A 197 15.71 10.56 -0.73
C LYS A 197 15.21 11.62 0.26
N ALA A 198 15.14 12.86 -0.18
CA ALA A 198 14.62 13.97 0.63
C ALA A 198 13.08 14.00 0.67
N GLY A 199 12.53 14.57 1.75
CA GLY A 199 11.09 14.77 1.91
C GLY A 199 10.30 13.51 2.27
N VAL A 200 10.98 12.51 2.83
CA VAL A 200 10.35 11.36 3.49
C VAL A 200 9.89 11.80 4.88
N ILE A 201 8.64 11.52 5.23
CA ILE A 201 8.12 11.74 6.58
C ILE A 201 7.60 10.43 7.16
N HIS A 202 7.66 10.32 8.49
CA HIS A 202 7.06 9.24 9.25
C HIS A 202 6.49 9.80 10.56
N SER A 203 5.71 9.02 11.31
CA SER A 203 5.16 9.42 12.62
C SER A 203 4.40 10.77 12.58
N ASN A 204 3.68 11.01 11.49
CA ASN A 204 3.01 12.29 11.23
C ASN A 204 1.64 12.05 10.55
N ARG A 205 0.65 12.91 10.82
CA ARG A 205 -0.67 13.03 10.15
C ARG A 205 -1.63 11.83 10.15
N TYR A 206 -1.13 10.61 9.96
CA TYR A 206 -1.93 9.45 9.66
C TYR A 206 -2.01 8.53 10.88
N ASP A 207 -3.22 8.32 11.36
CA ASP A 207 -3.55 7.35 12.40
C ASP A 207 -4.01 6.01 11.82
N ALA A 208 -4.13 5.02 12.71
CA ALA A 208 -4.72 3.72 12.43
C ALA A 208 -5.96 3.45 13.31
N TRP A 209 -6.77 4.48 13.60
CA TRP A 209 -7.86 4.41 14.59
C TRP A 209 -9.12 3.67 14.12
N THR A 210 -9.44 3.73 12.84
CA THR A 210 -10.76 3.29 12.36
C THR A 210 -10.78 1.80 11.98
N PRO A 211 -11.78 1.02 12.44
CA PRO A 211 -11.96 -0.37 12.01
C PRO A 211 -12.19 -0.49 10.50
N ALA A 212 -12.69 0.59 9.87
CA ALA A 212 -12.94 0.68 8.44
C ALA A 212 -11.67 0.61 7.56
N ARG A 213 -10.48 0.55 8.17
CA ARG A 213 -9.16 0.37 7.51
C ARG A 213 -8.36 -0.82 8.08
N ALA A 214 -8.93 -1.57 9.04
CA ALA A 214 -8.17 -2.47 9.91
C ALA A 214 -8.27 -3.97 9.52
N TYR A 215 -8.93 -4.32 8.41
CA TYR A 215 -9.15 -5.72 8.03
C TYR A 215 -7.87 -6.56 8.03
N HIS A 216 -6.79 -6.03 7.45
CA HIS A 216 -5.49 -6.69 7.40
C HIS A 216 -4.94 -7.00 8.81
N HIS A 217 -5.06 -6.04 9.74
CA HIS A 217 -4.63 -6.21 11.12
C HIS A 217 -5.43 -7.27 11.87
N TYR A 218 -6.75 -7.32 11.66
CA TYR A 218 -7.61 -8.34 12.28
C TYR A 218 -7.35 -9.76 11.79
N HIS A 219 -6.55 -9.91 10.73
CA HIS A 219 -6.20 -11.20 10.15
C HIS A 219 -4.68 -11.45 10.19
N GLY A 220 -3.98 -10.82 11.14
CA GLY A 220 -2.59 -11.10 11.48
C GLY A 220 -1.54 -10.44 10.57
N GLY A 221 -1.95 -9.60 9.63
CA GLY A 221 -1.05 -8.90 8.72
C GLY A 221 -0.70 -7.48 9.21
N ILE A 222 0.53 -7.05 8.93
CA ILE A 222 0.90 -5.64 9.05
C ILE A 222 0.48 -4.88 7.80
N ARG A 223 -0.15 -3.72 7.99
CA ARG A 223 -0.56 -2.82 6.92
C ARG A 223 0.38 -1.60 6.91
N ILE A 224 1.14 -1.47 5.84
CA ILE A 224 1.99 -0.33 5.55
C ILE A 224 1.23 0.56 4.57
N LEU A 225 0.87 1.76 5.00
CA LEU A 225 0.26 2.78 4.15
C LEU A 225 1.34 3.76 3.72
N THR A 226 1.46 3.98 2.42
CA THR A 226 2.35 5.01 1.88
C THR A 226 1.57 6.07 1.14
N GLU A 227 1.91 7.34 1.34
CA GLU A 227 1.23 8.47 0.70
C GLU A 227 2.25 9.30 -0.08
N VAL A 228 2.20 9.22 -1.40
CA VAL A 228 3.14 9.95 -2.28
C VAL A 228 2.54 11.30 -2.69
N ALA A 229 3.37 12.34 -2.85
CA ALA A 229 2.91 13.64 -3.32
C ALA A 229 2.20 13.55 -4.67
N SER A 230 0.95 14.01 -4.73
CA SER A 230 0.15 14.01 -5.98
C SER A 230 0.63 15.07 -6.97
N ILE A 231 0.36 14.78 -8.24
CA ILE A 231 0.37 15.74 -9.35
C ILE A 231 -1.07 16.10 -9.76
N LYS A 232 -1.25 16.78 -10.89
CA LYS A 232 -2.57 17.11 -11.44
C LYS A 232 -3.14 15.93 -12.25
N LEU A 233 -3.61 14.90 -11.55
CA LEU A 233 -3.96 13.59 -12.12
C LEU A 233 -2.77 12.97 -12.87
N ALA A 234 -2.67 13.17 -14.18
CA ALA A 234 -1.56 12.71 -15.02
C ALA A 234 -0.67 13.86 -15.56
N THR A 235 -1.02 15.12 -15.30
CA THR A 235 -0.20 16.27 -15.70
C THR A 235 0.86 16.54 -14.64
N PRO A 236 2.16 16.58 -15.02
CA PRO A 236 3.22 16.92 -14.09
C PRO A 236 3.07 18.35 -13.58
N ILE A 237 3.56 18.58 -12.37
CA ILE A 237 3.60 19.91 -11.77
C ILE A 237 5.02 20.23 -11.31
N THR A 238 5.38 21.51 -11.39
CA THR A 238 6.59 22.02 -10.75
C THR A 238 6.20 22.64 -9.41
N VAL A 239 6.81 22.17 -8.34
CA VAL A 239 6.65 22.73 -6.98
C VAL A 239 8.01 23.27 -6.56
N LYS A 240 8.09 24.58 -6.35
CA LYS A 240 9.34 25.19 -5.86
C LYS A 240 9.53 24.87 -4.38
N PHE A 241 10.77 24.88 -3.90
CA PHE A 241 11.08 24.57 -2.50
C PHE A 241 10.37 25.55 -1.55
N GLU A 242 10.30 26.83 -1.90
CA GLU A 242 9.59 27.86 -1.13
C GLU A 242 8.07 27.63 -1.06
N ASP A 243 7.49 26.90 -2.03
CA ASP A 243 6.06 26.60 -2.10
C ASP A 243 5.68 25.32 -1.31
N LEU A 244 6.67 24.59 -0.79
CA LEU A 244 6.42 23.44 0.07
C LEU A 244 5.79 23.89 1.39
N ALA A 245 5.08 22.98 2.05
CA ALA A 245 4.56 23.22 3.39
C ALA A 245 5.72 23.33 4.40
N ALA A 246 5.55 24.20 5.41
CA ALA A 246 6.62 24.54 6.36
C ALA A 246 7.26 23.32 7.04
N TYR A 247 6.42 22.37 7.50
CA TYR A 247 6.87 21.14 8.17
C TYR A 247 7.76 20.21 7.30
N VAL A 248 7.83 20.44 5.99
CA VAL A 248 8.64 19.65 5.04
C VAL A 248 10.02 20.28 4.82
N LYS A 249 10.12 21.61 5.04
CA LYS A 249 11.35 22.38 4.78
C LYS A 249 12.40 22.19 5.87
N GLU A 250 12.02 21.56 6.99
CA GLU A 250 12.95 21.18 8.04
C GLU A 250 13.89 20.07 7.52
N PRO A 251 15.21 20.18 7.71
CA PRO A 251 16.15 19.17 7.21
C PRO A 251 15.85 17.79 7.81
N SER A 252 15.50 16.82 6.96
CA SER A 252 15.40 15.40 7.34
C SER A 252 16.74 14.65 7.17
N VAL A 253 17.69 15.24 6.44
CA VAL A 253 19.06 14.76 6.20
C VAL A 253 19.99 15.96 6.07
N LYS A 254 21.25 15.85 6.52
CA LYS A 254 22.28 16.83 6.21
C LYS A 254 22.62 16.73 4.71
N MET A 255 22.61 17.87 4.02
CA MET A 255 23.24 18.01 2.70
C MET A 255 24.76 17.99 2.82
#